data_AF-R7IQS1-F1
#
_entry.id   AF-R7IQS1-F1
#
_cell.length_a   1.000
_cell.length_b   1.000
_cell.length_c   1.000
_cell.angle_alpha   90.00
_cell.angle_beta   90.00
_cell.angle_gamma   90.00
#
_symmetry.space_group_name_H-M   'P 1'
#
loop_
_entity.id
_entity.type
_entity.pdbx_description
1 polymer ?
#
loop_
_entity_poly.entity_id
_entity_poly.type
_entity_poly.pdbx_seq_one_letter_code
_entity_poly.pdbx_strand_id
1 'polypeptide(L)'
;MSEILFSYESRPSFVGPFTARGRSVTVYADGSVAGCGVFTRMKKETNLKNLQLAERIMQILDSHKQELEEIPELLDTRVMDGSIDTFCFGEKKITGLQLSRHETELDESPAVFKKPDVRFYVNAVLDIYDEIVDAGIEYGINLRIR
;
A
#
# COMPACT_ATOMS: atom_id res chain seq x y z
N MET A 1 20.80 1.45 7.06
CA MET A 1 19.55 0.74 6.75
C MET A 1 19.11 1.25 5.39
N SER A 2 18.69 0.36 4.48
CA SER A 2 18.25 0.76 3.13
C SER A 2 16.90 1.48 3.20
N GLU A 3 16.71 2.47 2.34
CA GLU A 3 15.47 3.25 2.27
C GLU A 3 14.28 2.40 1.83
N ILE A 4 13.09 2.65 2.38
CA ILE A 4 11.86 1.96 2.02
C ILE A 4 11.24 2.69 0.83
N LEU A 5 11.03 1.98 -0.28
CA LEU A 5 10.28 2.51 -1.42
C LEU A 5 8.80 2.27 -1.25
N PHE A 6 8.45 1.06 -0.81
CA PHE A 6 7.05 0.68 -0.67
C PHE A 6 6.90 -0.24 0.54
N SER A 7 5.84 -0.04 1.31
CA SER A 7 5.42 -1.01 2.31
C SER A 7 3.91 -1.09 2.37
N TYR A 8 3.38 -2.28 2.53
CA TYR A 8 1.99 -2.49 2.89
C TYR A 8 1.93 -3.41 4.11
N GLU A 9 1.16 -3.02 5.12
CA GLU A 9 0.89 -3.79 6.33
C GLU A 9 -0.62 -3.82 6.58
N SER A 10 -1.17 -5.02 6.77
CA SER A 10 -2.56 -5.22 7.18
C SER A 10 -2.60 -5.89 8.55
N ARG A 11 -3.25 -5.22 9.51
CA ARG A 11 -3.45 -5.70 10.88
C ARG A 11 -4.91 -6.07 11.10
N PRO A 12 -5.21 -7.36 11.38
CA PRO A 12 -6.58 -7.78 11.68
C PRO A 12 -7.08 -7.20 13.00
N SER A 13 -8.38 -6.95 13.05
CA SER A 13 -9.10 -6.26 14.12
C SER A 13 -9.12 -6.94 15.48
N PHE A 14 -9.13 -8.27 15.51
CA PHE A 14 -9.19 -9.05 16.75
C PHE A 14 -8.44 -10.36 16.60
N VAL A 15 -7.19 -10.39 17.02
CA VAL A 15 -6.56 -11.67 17.33
C VAL A 15 -5.67 -11.51 18.56
N GLY A 16 -5.99 -12.29 19.60
CA GLY A 16 -5.23 -12.33 20.84
C GLY A 16 -3.74 -12.62 20.62
N PRO A 17 -2.93 -12.59 21.70
CA PRO A 17 -1.47 -12.50 21.65
C PRO A 17 -0.74 -13.64 20.92
N PHE A 18 -1.45 -14.66 20.42
CA PHE A 18 -0.86 -15.86 19.80
C PHE A 18 -1.21 -16.08 18.32
N THR A 19 -2.02 -15.24 17.66
CA THR A 19 -2.44 -15.50 16.26
C THR A 19 -2.48 -14.29 15.31
N ALA A 20 -2.24 -13.06 15.76
CA ALA A 20 -2.15 -11.90 14.88
C ALA A 20 -0.76 -11.76 14.25
N ARG A 21 -0.41 -12.61 13.26
CA ARG A 21 0.64 -12.22 12.31
C ARG A 21 -0.01 -11.31 11.28
N GLY A 22 -0.02 -10.00 11.59
CA GLY A 22 -0.27 -8.98 10.58
C GLY A 22 0.56 -9.28 9.34
N ARG A 23 -0.04 -9.10 8.18
CA ARG A 23 0.62 -9.43 6.93
C ARG A 23 1.32 -8.17 6.43
N SER A 24 2.58 -8.30 6.06
CA SER A 24 3.32 -7.17 5.52
C SER A 24 4.20 -7.55 4.34
N VAL A 25 4.42 -6.58 3.47
CA VAL A 25 5.43 -6.60 2.41
C VAL A 25 6.13 -5.25 2.39
N THR A 26 7.44 -5.24 2.19
CA THR A 26 8.28 -4.05 2.13
C THR A 26 9.31 -4.22 1.03
N VAL A 27 9.42 -3.24 0.13
CA VAL A 27 10.42 -3.16 -0.92
C VAL A 27 11.39 -2.02 -0.59
N TYR A 28 12.68 -2.31 -0.63
CA TYR A 28 13.75 -1.37 -0.32
C TYR A 28 14.43 -0.87 -1.59
N ALA A 29 15.04 0.32 -1.51
CA ALA A 29 15.75 0.94 -2.62
C ALA A 29 16.97 0.15 -3.12
N ASP A 30 17.50 -0.76 -2.30
CA ASP A 30 18.58 -1.67 -2.69
C ASP A 30 18.09 -2.95 -3.42
N GLY A 31 16.80 -3.02 -3.75
CA GLY A 31 16.17 -4.18 -4.36
C GLY A 31 15.88 -5.32 -3.38
N SER A 32 16.06 -5.13 -2.07
CA SER A 32 15.61 -6.12 -1.09
C SER A 32 14.09 -6.09 -0.99
N VAL A 33 13.46 -7.25 -0.83
CA VAL A 33 12.03 -7.37 -0.53
C VAL A 33 11.89 -8.22 0.73
N ALA A 34 11.18 -7.69 1.73
CA ALA A 34 10.86 -8.38 2.97
C ALA A 34 9.34 -8.55 3.10
N GLY A 35 8.88 -9.66 3.67
CA GLY A 35 7.46 -9.83 3.94
C GLY A 35 7.16 -10.93 4.96
N CYS A 36 6.03 -10.80 5.64
CA CYS A 36 5.46 -11.79 6.54
C CYS A 36 4.02 -12.05 6.07
N GLY A 37 3.73 -13.21 5.48
CA GLY A 37 2.36 -13.54 5.04
C GLY A 37 2.30 -14.42 3.79
N VAL A 38 3.24 -14.27 2.86
CA VAL A 38 3.41 -15.16 1.69
C VAL A 38 4.91 -15.32 1.45
N PHE A 39 5.32 -16.54 1.11
CA PHE A 39 6.69 -17.02 0.97
C PHE A 39 7.63 -16.07 0.20
N THR A 40 8.41 -15.26 0.92
CA THR A 40 9.76 -14.86 0.49
C THR A 40 10.58 -14.51 1.72
N ARG A 41 11.03 -15.55 2.44
CA ARG A 41 12.26 -15.43 3.24
C ARG A 41 13.42 -15.38 2.24
N MET A 42 13.53 -14.28 1.49
CA MET A 42 14.63 -14.09 0.54
C MET A 42 15.88 -13.85 1.36
N LYS A 43 16.86 -14.75 1.23
CA LYS A 43 18.25 -14.39 1.49
C LYS A 43 18.52 -13.09 0.72
N LYS A 44 19.35 -12.22 1.31
CA LYS A 44 19.81 -10.96 0.73
C LYS A 44 20.58 -11.24 -0.57
N GLU A 45 19.87 -11.58 -1.63
CA GLU A 45 20.37 -11.82 -2.97
C GLU A 45 19.82 -10.71 -3.86
N THR A 46 20.70 -9.78 -4.18
CA THR A 46 20.44 -8.69 -5.10
C THR A 46 20.32 -9.30 -6.51
N ASN A 47 19.11 -9.70 -6.89
CA ASN A 47 18.84 -10.19 -8.24
C ASN A 47 18.50 -9.00 -9.15
N LEU A 48 18.96 -9.00 -10.40
CA LEU A 48 18.76 -7.91 -11.37
C LEU A 48 17.27 -7.50 -11.46
N LYS A 49 16.37 -8.48 -11.38
CA LYS A 49 14.91 -8.26 -11.40
C LYS A 49 14.42 -7.43 -10.22
N ASN A 50 14.97 -7.60 -9.03
CA ASN A 50 14.53 -6.83 -7.87
C ASN A 50 15.06 -5.39 -7.92
N LEU A 51 16.23 -5.17 -8.51
CA LEU A 51 16.74 -3.83 -8.78
C LEU A 51 15.87 -3.12 -9.82
N GLN A 52 15.50 -3.82 -10.90
CA GLN A 52 14.56 -3.29 -11.90
C GLN A 52 13.18 -2.96 -11.29
N LEU A 53 12.68 -3.81 -10.38
CA LEU A 53 11.47 -3.51 -9.62
C LEU A 53 11.64 -2.24 -8.77
N ALA A 54 12.75 -2.10 -8.05
CA ALA A 54 13.00 -0.92 -7.22
C ALA A 54 13.04 0.37 -8.06
N GLU A 55 13.74 0.36 -9.20
CA GLU A 55 13.74 1.48 -10.16
C GLU A 55 12.34 1.77 -10.69
N ARG A 56 11.55 0.73 -11.01
CA ARG A 56 10.19 0.89 -11.50
C ARG A 56 9.27 1.49 -10.44
N ILE A 57 9.39 1.07 -9.18
CA ILE A 57 8.62 1.64 -8.07
C ILE A 57 9.00 3.11 -7.89
N MET A 58 10.29 3.48 -7.95
CA MET A 58 10.69 4.90 -7.90
C MET A 58 10.01 5.72 -9.00
N GLN A 59 9.93 5.20 -10.23
CA GLN A 59 9.24 5.88 -11.33
C GLN A 59 7.74 6.06 -11.08
N ILE A 60 7.07 5.07 -10.49
CA ILE A 60 5.65 5.15 -10.11
C ILE A 60 5.47 6.20 -9.00
N LEU A 61 6.34 6.20 -7.98
CA LEU A 61 6.27 7.20 -6.91
C LEU A 61 6.48 8.62 -7.43
N ASP A 62 7.41 8.82 -8.37
CA ASP A 62 7.63 10.11 -9.02
C ASP A 62 6.43 10.54 -9.87
N SER A 63 5.76 9.62 -10.58
CA SER A 63 4.58 9.95 -11.38
C SER A 63 3.37 10.33 -10.53
N HIS A 64 3.25 9.76 -9.31
CA HIS A 64 2.17 10.05 -8.36
C HIS A 64 2.57 11.04 -7.26
N LYS A 65 3.72 11.71 -7.36
CA LYS A 65 4.24 12.55 -6.28
C LYS A 65 3.25 13.62 -5.81
N GLN A 66 2.63 14.34 -6.74
CA GLN A 66 1.66 15.38 -6.42
C GLN A 66 0.39 14.79 -5.75
N GLU A 67 -0.08 13.66 -6.24
CA GLU A 67 -1.25 12.96 -5.67
C GLU A 67 -0.96 12.47 -4.24
N LEU A 68 0.22 11.90 -3.99
CA LEU A 68 0.68 11.47 -2.67
C LEU A 68 0.82 12.62 -1.67
N GLU A 69 1.19 13.82 -2.13
CA GLU A 69 1.22 15.03 -1.30
C GLU A 69 -0.19 15.45 -0.87
N GLU A 70 -1.18 15.31 -1.76
CA GLU A 70 -2.58 15.68 -1.51
C GLU A 70 -3.33 14.66 -0.63
N ILE A 71 -2.96 13.38 -0.67
CA ILE A 71 -3.62 12.34 0.12
C ILE A 71 -3.38 12.56 1.64
N PRO A 72 -4.44 12.62 2.47
CA PRO A 72 -4.31 12.65 3.93
C PRO A 72 -3.62 11.39 4.46
N GLU A 73 -2.77 11.55 5.49
CA GLU A 73 -2.09 10.42 6.15
C GLU A 73 -3.06 9.48 6.89
N LEU A 74 -4.25 9.96 7.25
CA LEU A 74 -5.30 9.19 7.92
C LEU A 74 -6.58 9.22 7.09
N LEU A 75 -6.97 8.05 6.59
CA LEU A 75 -8.21 7.84 5.84
C LEU A 75 -9.24 7.15 6.74
N ASP A 76 -10.15 7.94 7.31
CA ASP A 76 -11.25 7.44 8.14
C ASP A 76 -12.45 7.06 7.27
N THR A 77 -12.53 5.78 6.90
CA THR A 77 -13.62 5.20 6.10
C THR A 77 -14.87 4.88 6.92
N ARG A 78 -14.83 5.03 8.26
CA ARG A 78 -15.89 4.64 9.22
C ARG A 78 -16.35 3.18 9.15
N VAL A 79 -15.64 2.31 8.44
CA VAL A 79 -15.94 0.87 8.40
C VAL A 79 -15.33 0.21 9.64
N MET A 80 -16.18 -0.32 10.52
CA MET A 80 -15.78 -0.92 11.81
C MET A 80 -15.80 -2.45 11.75
N ASP A 81 -14.91 -3.07 10.95
CA ASP A 81 -14.48 -4.43 11.27
C ASP A 81 -13.31 -4.42 12.27
N GLY A 82 -12.60 -3.29 12.37
CA GLY A 82 -11.45 -2.97 13.23
C GLY A 82 -10.07 -3.20 12.59
N SER A 83 -10.03 -3.59 11.31
CA SER A 83 -8.79 -3.93 10.59
C SER A 83 -8.11 -2.64 10.12
N ILE A 84 -6.79 -2.58 10.27
CA ILE A 84 -5.99 -1.39 9.94
C ILE A 84 -5.05 -1.73 8.79
N ASP A 85 -5.17 -0.99 7.70
CA ASP A 85 -4.26 -1.03 6.57
C ASP A 85 -3.31 0.17 6.63
N THR A 86 -2.03 -0.08 6.42
CA THR A 86 -0.98 0.93 6.42
C THR A 86 -0.14 0.78 5.16
N PHE A 87 -0.11 1.84 4.36
CA PHE A 87 0.70 1.96 3.15
C PHE A 87 1.82 2.97 3.39
N CYS A 88 3.03 2.63 2.97
CA CYS A 88 4.15 3.56 2.88
C CYS A 88 4.58 3.65 1.41
N PHE A 89 4.62 4.88 0.89
CA PHE A 89 5.07 5.23 -0.46
C PHE A 89 6.24 6.19 -0.30
N GLY A 90 7.47 5.66 -0.33
CA GLY A 90 8.66 6.39 0.10
C GLY A 90 8.53 6.87 1.55
N GLU A 91 8.64 8.18 1.75
CA GLU A 91 8.48 8.83 3.05
C GLU A 91 7.02 8.99 3.49
N LYS A 92 6.07 8.96 2.53
CA LYS A 92 4.66 9.20 2.80
C LYS A 92 4.04 7.95 3.42
N LYS A 93 3.44 8.09 4.60
CA LYS A 93 2.70 7.05 5.29
C LYS A 93 1.21 7.36 5.29
N ILE A 94 0.40 6.40 4.86
CA ILE A 94 -1.05 6.52 4.79
C ILE A 94 -1.67 5.34 5.55
N THR A 95 -2.53 5.63 6.50
CA THR A 95 -3.20 4.64 7.34
C THR A 95 -4.70 4.77 7.18
N GLY A 96 -5.39 3.65 6.97
CA GLY A 96 -6.83 3.61 6.85
C GLY A 96 -7.45 2.45 7.60
N LEU A 97 -8.70 2.63 8.01
CA LEU A 97 -9.54 1.54 8.49
C LEU A 97 -10.08 0.80 7.26
N GLN A 98 -9.77 -0.48 7.14
CA GLN A 98 -10.21 -1.37 6.05
C GLN A 98 -10.34 -0.68 4.68
N LEU A 99 -9.21 -0.47 4.00
CA LEU A 99 -9.20 0.18 2.69
C LEU A 99 -9.70 -0.81 1.64
N SER A 100 -10.89 -0.54 1.09
CA SER A 100 -11.50 -1.34 0.03
C SER A 100 -11.89 -0.44 -1.13
N ARG A 101 -11.82 -0.98 -2.36
CA ARG A 101 -12.25 -0.25 -3.56
C ARG A 101 -13.72 0.11 -3.38
N HIS A 102 -14.01 1.41 -3.44
CA HIS A 102 -15.38 1.89 -3.49
C HIS A 102 -15.78 2.07 -4.94
N GLU A 103 -16.82 1.35 -5.39
CA GLU A 103 -17.46 1.65 -6.67
C GLU A 103 -17.85 3.13 -6.62
N THR A 104 -17.34 3.91 -7.57
CA THR A 104 -17.70 5.30 -7.80
C THR A 104 -19.12 5.35 -8.36
N GLU A 105 -20.10 4.81 -7.63
CA GLU A 105 -21.45 5.35 -7.74
C GLU A 105 -21.34 6.78 -7.21
N LEU A 106 -21.34 7.73 -8.16
CA LEU A 106 -21.57 9.15 -7.93
C LEU A 106 -22.96 9.29 -7.29
N ASP A 107 -23.06 8.94 -6.01
CA ASP A 107 -24.17 9.36 -5.18
C ASP A 107 -24.13 10.89 -5.21
N GLU A 108 -25.21 11.50 -5.68
CA GLU A 108 -25.48 12.94 -5.61
C GLU A 108 -25.54 13.36 -4.14
N SER A 109 -24.38 13.36 -3.47
CA SER A 109 -24.26 13.80 -2.10
C SER A 109 -24.43 15.31 -2.09
N PRO A 110 -25.30 15.85 -1.21
CA PRO A 110 -25.62 17.26 -1.20
C PRO A 110 -24.37 18.12 -1.06
N ALA A 111 -24.40 19.33 -1.66
CA ALA A 111 -23.30 20.30 -1.82
C ALA A 111 -22.53 20.74 -0.54
N VAL A 112 -22.83 20.13 0.61
CA VAL A 112 -22.17 20.30 1.90
C VAL A 112 -20.84 19.52 1.96
N PHE A 113 -20.65 18.48 1.15
CA PHE A 113 -19.39 17.74 1.05
C PHE A 113 -18.41 18.43 0.10
N LYS A 114 -17.89 19.60 0.51
CA LYS A 114 -16.83 20.34 -0.20
C LYS A 114 -15.41 19.91 0.20
N LYS A 115 -15.26 18.85 0.99
CA LYS A 115 -13.96 18.18 1.21
C LYS A 115 -13.89 17.02 0.23
N PRO A 116 -12.75 16.79 -0.44
CA PRO A 116 -12.56 15.59 -1.27
C PRO A 116 -12.98 14.37 -0.44
N ASP A 117 -13.92 13.60 -1.00
CA ASP A 117 -14.48 12.43 -0.34
C ASP A 117 -13.33 11.49 0.02
N VAL A 118 -13.29 10.99 1.27
CA VAL A 118 -12.27 10.04 1.73
C VAL A 118 -12.20 8.85 0.77
N ARG A 119 -13.33 8.47 0.15
CA ARG A 119 -13.42 7.42 -0.87
C ARG A 119 -12.54 7.68 -2.10
N PHE A 120 -12.41 8.93 -2.52
CA PHE A 120 -11.53 9.31 -3.64
C PHE A 120 -10.07 9.01 -3.30
N TYR A 121 -9.63 9.41 -2.10
CA TYR A 121 -8.27 9.14 -1.63
C TYR A 121 -8.02 7.65 -1.36
N VAL A 122 -9.04 6.90 -0.91
CA VAL A 122 -8.95 5.44 -0.78
C VAL A 122 -8.68 4.81 -2.13
N ASN A 123 -9.44 5.18 -3.16
CA ASN A 123 -9.24 4.64 -4.51
C ASN A 123 -7.87 5.03 -5.08
N ALA A 124 -7.44 6.28 -4.91
CA ALA A 124 -6.09 6.73 -5.32
C ALA A 124 -4.97 5.89 -4.69
N VAL A 125 -5.05 5.64 -3.38
CA VAL A 125 -4.07 4.78 -2.68
C VAL A 125 -4.07 3.36 -3.23
N LEU A 126 -5.25 2.79 -3.49
CA LEU A 126 -5.38 1.43 -4.01
C LEU A 126 -4.94 1.33 -5.47
N ASP A 127 -5.14 2.36 -6.28
CA ASP A 127 -4.67 2.40 -7.67
C ASP A 127 -3.13 2.45 -7.72
N ILE A 128 -2.48 3.31 -6.91
CA ILE A 128 -1.01 3.34 -6.79
C ILE A 128 -0.48 1.99 -6.28
N TYR A 129 -1.15 1.38 -5.30
CA TYR A 129 -0.80 0.06 -4.80
C TYR A 129 -0.90 -1.02 -5.89
N ASP A 130 -1.98 -1.03 -6.67
CA ASP A 130 -2.19 -2.00 -7.74
C ASP A 130 -1.14 -1.83 -8.85
N GLU A 131 -0.75 -0.60 -9.20
CA GLU A 131 0.36 -0.35 -10.15
C GLU A 131 1.70 -0.94 -9.65
N ILE A 132 2.02 -0.77 -8.37
CA ILE A 132 3.22 -1.35 -7.76
C ILE A 132 3.15 -2.87 -7.76
N VAL A 133 1.99 -3.43 -7.43
CA VAL A 133 1.76 -4.88 -7.43
C VAL A 133 1.90 -5.46 -8.83
N ASP A 134 1.35 -4.81 -9.85
CA ASP A 134 1.42 -5.25 -11.23
C ASP A 134 2.86 -5.17 -11.75
N ALA A 135 3.61 -4.13 -11.40
CA ALA A 135 5.05 -4.07 -11.65
C ALA A 135 5.79 -5.24 -10.96
N GLY A 136 5.45 -5.56 -9.71
CA GLY A 136 5.94 -6.75 -9.01
C GLY A 136 5.71 -8.02 -9.83
N ILE A 137 4.48 -8.24 -10.29
CA ILE A 137 4.09 -9.42 -11.09
C ILE A 137 4.85 -9.48 -12.41
N GLU A 138 5.05 -8.35 -13.10
CA GLU A 138 5.82 -8.25 -14.34
C GLU A 138 7.25 -8.80 -14.15
N TYR A 139 7.89 -8.46 -13.02
CA TYR A 139 9.23 -8.96 -12.67
C TYR A 139 9.21 -10.35 -12.00
N GLY A 140 8.04 -10.98 -11.85
CA GLY A 140 7.87 -12.30 -11.25
C GLY A 140 7.95 -12.31 -9.72
N ILE A 141 7.69 -11.16 -9.09
CA ILE A 141 7.74 -10.93 -7.64
C ILE A 141 6.31 -10.71 -7.14
N ASN A 142 5.77 -11.65 -6.38
CA ASN A 142 4.43 -11.52 -5.86
C ASN A 142 4.41 -10.60 -4.61
N LEU A 143 3.94 -9.37 -4.80
CA LEU A 143 3.76 -8.37 -3.73
C LEU A 143 2.36 -8.41 -3.11
N ARG A 144 1.43 -9.21 -3.64
CA ARG A 144 0.06 -9.26 -3.11
C ARG A 144 0.03 -9.94 -1.76
N ILE A 145 -0.52 -9.22 -0.79
CA ILE A 145 -0.93 -9.78 0.48
C ILE A 145 -2.31 -10.41 0.29
N ARG A 146 -2.36 -11.75 0.16
CA ARG A 146 -3.61 -12.54 0.26
C ARG A 146 -3.97 -12.73 1.71
#